data_AF-A0A524HHE1-F1
#
_entry.id   AF-A0A524HHE1-F1
#
_cell.length_a   1.000
_cell.length_b   1.000
_cell.length_c   1.000
_cell.angle_alpha   90.00
_cell.angle_beta   90.00
_cell.angle_gamma   90.00
#
_symmetry.space_group_name_H-M   'P 1'
#
loop_
_entity.id
_entity.type
_entity.pdbx_description
1 polymer ?
#
loop_
_entity_poly.entity_id
_entity_poly.type
_entity_poly.pdbx_seq_one_letter_code
_entity_poly.pdbx_strand_id
1 'polypeptide(L)'
;MLRTPPLALALVLLAAPLAAQASPYIALDDPLLPAVEHLIRRGEIDDPTPMVRPFRRLDAVRALDSAVAKGRLVDTALAATLRSAWADADTTARWEILGQGGFQAYSDARRDPLHPAGKGSINPYISLRLQAIFGPVVIVSRPTIEPRLTNDPDWPGRKDILVSGQFPEAYVSAQWKWAKLFYGQIDREWRPQEFSGIGLSSLGYPRPDFGFELGVPKFHLTSHSST
;
A
#
# COMPACT_ATOMS: atom_id res chain seq x y z
N MET A 1 15.37 0.01 -47.58
CA MET A 1 14.80 0.78 -46.44
C MET A 1 13.46 0.15 -46.05
N LEU A 2 13.42 -0.70 -45.02
CA LEU A 2 12.18 -1.06 -44.34
C LEU A 2 12.44 -0.99 -42.83
N ARG A 3 11.76 -0.05 -42.17
CA ARG A 3 11.74 0.13 -40.72
C ARG A 3 10.91 -1.01 -40.12
N THR A 4 11.55 -1.96 -39.48
CA THR A 4 10.90 -2.98 -38.64
C THR A 4 10.41 -2.35 -37.33
N PRO A 5 9.17 -2.61 -36.87
CA PRO A 5 8.55 -1.83 -35.82
C PRO A 5 8.94 -2.31 -34.41
N PRO A 6 8.88 -1.42 -33.39
CA PRO A 6 9.13 -1.72 -31.97
C PRO A 6 8.09 -2.67 -31.33
N LEU A 7 7.10 -3.15 -32.09
CA LEU A 7 6.03 -4.03 -31.62
C LEU A 7 6.50 -5.43 -31.20
N ALA A 8 7.57 -5.95 -31.80
CA ALA A 8 8.08 -7.28 -31.46
C ALA A 8 8.66 -7.36 -30.04
N LEU A 9 9.21 -6.25 -29.51
CA LEU A 9 9.73 -6.19 -28.14
C LEU A 9 8.60 -6.09 -27.11
N ALA A 10 7.49 -5.44 -27.46
CA ALA A 10 6.30 -5.33 -26.60
C ALA A 10 5.60 -6.69 -26.42
N LEU A 11 5.56 -7.53 -27.46
CA LEU A 11 4.93 -8.86 -27.42
C LEU A 11 5.71 -9.91 -26.62
N VAL A 12 7.04 -9.79 -26.52
CA VAL A 12 7.86 -10.72 -25.73
C VAL A 12 7.70 -10.50 -24.22
N LEU A 13 7.36 -9.29 -23.77
CA LEU A 13 7.04 -9.00 -22.36
C LEU A 13 5.70 -9.61 -21.90
N LEU A 14 4.79 -9.92 -22.84
CA LEU A 14 3.46 -10.46 -22.59
C LEU A 14 3.40 -11.99 -22.47
N ALA A 15 4.46 -12.71 -22.88
CA ALA A 15 4.42 -14.16 -23.08
C ALA A 15 5.07 -15.01 -21.97
N ALA A 16 5.64 -14.39 -20.92
CA ALA A 16 6.10 -15.16 -19.76
C ALA A 16 4.87 -15.76 -19.04
N PRO A 17 4.91 -17.01 -18.57
CA PRO A 17 3.78 -17.60 -17.86
C PRO A 17 3.41 -16.70 -16.68
N LEU A 18 2.25 -16.04 -16.81
CA LEU A 18 1.67 -15.11 -15.85
C LEU A 18 1.11 -15.89 -14.66
N ALA A 19 1.98 -16.55 -13.91
CA ALA A 19 1.67 -16.83 -12.51
C ALA A 19 1.40 -15.47 -11.83
N ALA A 20 0.43 -15.39 -10.92
CA ALA A 20 -0.03 -14.14 -10.32
C ALA A 20 1.10 -13.43 -9.55
N GLN A 21 1.87 -12.60 -10.25
CA GLN A 21 2.96 -11.77 -9.69
C GLN A 21 2.41 -10.48 -9.08
N ALA A 22 1.14 -10.19 -9.35
CA ALA A 22 0.47 -8.99 -8.94
C ALA A 22 -0.04 -9.15 -7.51
N SER A 23 0.45 -8.28 -6.62
CA SER A 23 0.11 -8.32 -5.21
C SER A 23 -0.25 -6.92 -4.73
N PRO A 24 -1.33 -6.78 -3.93
CA PRO A 24 -1.75 -5.48 -3.44
C PRO A 24 -0.73 -4.95 -2.43
N TYR A 25 -0.74 -3.62 -2.29
CA TYR A 25 0.01 -2.97 -1.23
C TYR A 25 -0.66 -3.17 0.13
N ILE A 26 0.15 -3.32 1.18
CA ILE A 26 -0.30 -3.33 2.58
C ILE A 26 -0.61 -1.88 2.95
N ALA A 27 -1.84 -1.59 3.39
CA ALA A 27 -2.21 -0.22 3.75
C ALA A 27 -1.36 0.28 4.94
N LEU A 28 -1.08 1.59 5.01
CA LEU A 28 -0.29 2.16 6.11
C LEU A 28 -0.98 2.06 7.47
N ASP A 29 -2.31 1.95 7.47
CA ASP A 29 -3.14 1.73 8.64
C ASP A 29 -3.47 0.25 8.90
N ASP A 30 -2.81 -0.69 8.20
CA ASP A 30 -2.95 -2.13 8.48
C ASP A 30 -2.45 -2.45 9.90
N PRO A 31 -3.25 -3.12 10.73
CA PRO A 31 -2.90 -3.38 12.13
C PRO A 31 -1.68 -4.29 12.32
N LEU A 32 -1.31 -5.08 11.30
CA LEU A 32 -0.17 -5.98 11.34
C LEU A 32 1.12 -5.34 10.82
N LEU A 33 1.02 -4.16 10.18
CA LEU A 33 2.19 -3.44 9.66
C LEU A 33 3.25 -3.16 10.75
N PRO A 34 2.90 -2.69 11.96
CA PRO A 34 3.89 -2.44 13.02
C PRO A 34 4.69 -3.68 13.41
N ALA A 35 4.09 -4.87 13.33
CA ALA A 35 4.76 -6.11 13.69
C ALA A 35 5.85 -6.49 12.68
N VAL A 36 5.61 -6.32 11.37
CA VAL A 36 6.67 -6.51 10.37
C VAL A 36 7.76 -5.46 10.48
N GLU A 37 7.36 -4.21 10.72
CA GLU A 37 8.34 -3.13 10.89
C GLU A 37 9.26 -3.43 12.10
N HIS A 38 8.70 -3.96 13.18
CA HIS A 38 9.49 -4.42 14.32
C HIS A 38 10.49 -5.52 13.96
N LEU A 39 10.10 -6.51 13.15
CA LEU A 39 10.99 -7.60 12.70
C LEU A 39 12.11 -7.09 11.77
N ILE A 40 11.80 -6.11 10.90
CA ILE A 40 12.80 -5.43 10.06
C ILE A 40 13.80 -4.69 10.95
N ARG A 41 13.32 -3.95 11.95
CA ARG A 41 14.18 -3.18 12.87
C ARG A 41 15.13 -4.07 13.66
N ARG A 42 14.68 -5.25 14.06
CA ARG A 42 15.52 -6.26 14.75
C ARG A 42 16.53 -6.93 13.83
N GLY A 43 16.48 -6.68 12.52
CA GLY A 43 17.33 -7.34 11.52
C GLY A 43 16.95 -8.79 11.25
N GLU A 44 15.80 -9.25 11.75
CA GLU A 44 15.31 -10.62 11.51
C GLU A 44 14.84 -10.77 10.07
N ILE A 45 14.28 -9.71 9.49
CA ILE A 45 13.80 -9.63 8.11
C ILE A 45 14.53 -8.50 7.37
N ASP A 46 14.85 -8.73 6.09
CA ASP A 46 15.43 -7.71 5.23
C ASP A 46 14.33 -6.73 4.78
N ASP A 47 14.54 -5.41 4.87
CA ASP A 47 13.54 -4.43 4.40
C ASP A 47 13.32 -4.59 2.88
N PRO A 48 12.10 -4.94 2.42
CA PRO A 48 11.84 -5.15 1.00
C PRO A 48 11.92 -3.86 0.17
N THR A 49 11.60 -2.71 0.78
CA THR A 49 11.61 -1.40 0.12
C THR A 49 12.16 -0.35 1.08
N PRO A 50 13.50 -0.27 1.26
CA PRO A 50 14.11 0.68 2.17
C PRO A 50 13.60 2.10 1.91
N MET A 51 13.17 2.78 2.98
CA MET A 51 12.66 4.16 2.95
C MET A 51 11.34 4.40 2.20
N VAL A 52 10.72 3.40 1.59
CA VAL A 52 9.47 3.56 0.84
C VAL A 52 8.39 2.67 1.44
N ARG A 53 7.26 3.28 1.76
CA ARG A 53 6.02 2.61 2.16
C ARG A 53 4.86 3.08 1.28
N PRO A 54 3.86 2.24 1.03
CA PRO A 54 3.65 0.89 1.57
C PRO A 54 4.42 -0.22 0.85
N PHE A 55 4.59 -1.37 1.51
CA PHE A 55 5.12 -2.60 0.90
C PHE A 55 4.07 -3.30 0.05
N ARG A 56 4.49 -4.08 -0.95
CA ARG A 56 3.63 -5.11 -1.55
C ARG A 56 3.55 -6.32 -0.63
N ARG A 57 2.36 -6.94 -0.49
CA ARG A 57 2.18 -8.16 0.32
C ARG A 57 3.16 -9.27 -0.09
N LEU A 58 3.32 -9.51 -1.39
CA LEU A 58 4.26 -10.49 -1.92
C LEU A 58 5.71 -10.24 -1.50
N ASP A 59 6.16 -8.99 -1.49
CA ASP A 59 7.55 -8.67 -1.12
C ASP A 59 7.77 -8.87 0.39
N ALA A 60 6.78 -8.51 1.22
CA ALA A 60 6.81 -8.78 2.66
C ALA A 60 6.83 -10.30 2.96
N VAL A 61 5.98 -11.08 2.28
CA VAL A 61 5.94 -12.55 2.43
C VAL A 61 7.26 -13.19 1.98
N ARG A 62 7.86 -12.73 0.88
CA ARG A 62 9.18 -13.22 0.44
C ARG A 62 10.29 -12.93 1.45
N ALA A 63 10.26 -11.75 2.06
CA ALA A 63 11.25 -11.39 3.08
C ALA A 63 11.08 -12.24 4.35
N LEU A 64 9.83 -12.49 4.78
CA LEU A 64 9.48 -13.43 5.84
C LEU A 64 10.00 -14.84 5.53
N ASP A 65 9.67 -15.39 4.35
CA ASP A 65 10.09 -16.73 3.94
C ASP A 65 11.62 -16.86 3.88
N SER A 66 12.31 -15.83 3.40
CA SER A 66 13.79 -15.80 3.39
C SER A 66 14.36 -15.79 4.81
N ALA A 67 13.74 -15.07 5.74
CA ALA A 67 14.15 -15.04 7.14
C ALA A 67 13.92 -16.39 7.86
N VAL A 68 12.79 -17.06 7.57
CA VAL A 68 12.50 -18.42 8.07
C VAL A 68 13.57 -19.39 7.55
N ALA A 69 13.83 -19.39 6.24
CA ALA A 69 14.79 -20.30 5.62
C ALA A 69 16.23 -20.11 6.15
N LYS A 70 16.60 -18.88 6.52
CA LYS A 70 17.90 -18.55 7.11
C LYS A 70 17.96 -18.80 8.63
N GLY A 71 16.86 -19.20 9.27
CA GLY A 71 16.79 -19.39 10.71
C GLY A 71 16.99 -18.10 11.53
N ARG A 72 16.67 -16.93 10.96
CA ARG A 72 16.84 -15.63 11.64
C ARG A 72 15.69 -15.23 12.56
N LEU A 73 14.52 -15.82 12.35
CA LEU A 73 13.31 -15.45 13.09
C LEU A 73 13.30 -16.11 14.46
N VAL A 74 13.18 -15.28 15.49
CA VAL A 74 13.02 -15.74 16.88
C VAL A 74 11.58 -16.18 17.13
N ASP A 75 10.61 -15.41 16.61
CA ASP A 75 9.18 -15.71 16.75
C ASP A 75 8.59 -16.22 15.43
N THR A 76 8.61 -17.53 15.27
CA THR A 76 8.06 -18.22 14.09
C THR A 76 6.54 -18.21 14.06
N ALA A 77 5.86 -18.06 15.21
CA ALA A 77 4.41 -18.01 15.28
C ALA A 77 3.87 -16.65 14.77
N LEU A 78 4.54 -15.56 15.15
CA LEU A 78 4.27 -14.24 14.58
C LEU A 78 4.51 -14.24 13.06
N ALA A 79 5.64 -14.80 12.61
CA ALA A 79 5.93 -14.91 11.19
C ALA A 79 4.88 -15.73 10.42
N ALA A 80 4.38 -16.82 11.01
CA ALA A 80 3.30 -17.62 10.43
C ALA A 80 1.98 -16.83 10.34
N THR A 81 1.69 -15.99 11.35
CA THR A 81 0.49 -15.12 11.38
C THR A 81 0.56 -14.03 10.31
N LEU A 82 1.72 -13.37 10.18
CA LEU A 82 1.95 -12.36 9.15
C LEU A 82 1.89 -12.96 7.75
N ARG A 83 2.50 -14.14 7.57
CA ARG A 83 2.43 -14.88 6.33
C ARG A 83 1.00 -15.28 6.00
N SER A 84 0.22 -15.81 6.94
CA SER A 84 -1.16 -16.23 6.65
C SER A 84 -2.07 -15.04 6.32
N ALA A 85 -1.84 -13.87 6.93
CA ALA A 85 -2.61 -12.66 6.67
C ALA A 85 -2.37 -12.07 5.27
N TRP A 86 -1.16 -12.24 4.71
CA TRP A 86 -0.78 -11.57 3.48
C TRP A 86 -0.39 -12.49 2.33
N ALA A 87 -0.26 -13.79 2.56
CA ALA A 87 0.02 -14.75 1.51
C ALA A 87 -1.12 -14.76 0.50
N ASP A 88 -0.75 -14.59 -0.75
CA ASP A 88 -1.67 -14.64 -1.86
C ASP A 88 -1.78 -16.09 -2.36
N ALA A 89 -3.00 -16.60 -2.50
CA ALA A 89 -3.23 -17.90 -3.11
C ALA A 89 -2.75 -17.88 -4.57
N ASP A 90 -2.14 -18.96 -5.05
CA ASP A 90 -1.58 -19.10 -6.40
C ASP A 90 -2.70 -19.34 -7.44
N THR A 91 -3.65 -18.41 -7.51
CA THR A 91 -4.77 -18.44 -8.44
C THR A 91 -4.66 -17.32 -9.46
N THR A 92 -5.10 -17.58 -10.69
CA THR A 92 -5.03 -16.63 -11.81
C THR A 92 -5.96 -15.43 -11.65
N ALA A 93 -7.05 -15.60 -10.91
CA ALA A 93 -7.96 -14.53 -10.51
C ALA A 93 -8.43 -14.73 -9.08
N ARG A 94 -8.53 -13.64 -8.33
CA ARG A 94 -9.12 -13.63 -6.98
C ARG A 94 -9.66 -12.26 -6.63
N TRP A 95 -10.60 -12.23 -5.70
CA TRP A 95 -11.13 -11.01 -5.12
C TRP A 95 -11.33 -11.19 -3.63
N GLU A 96 -11.30 -10.08 -2.89
CA GLU A 96 -11.50 -10.06 -1.45
C GLU A 96 -12.29 -8.80 -1.10
N ILE A 97 -13.19 -8.93 -0.12
CA ILE A 97 -13.96 -7.85 0.46
C ILE A 97 -13.69 -7.89 1.97
N LEU A 98 -13.14 -6.79 2.49
CA LEU A 98 -12.88 -6.64 3.92
C LEU A 98 -13.65 -5.41 4.45
N GLY A 99 -14.59 -5.65 5.35
CA GLY A 99 -15.30 -4.60 6.06
C GLY A 99 -14.63 -4.30 7.40
N GLN A 100 -14.47 -3.02 7.72
CA GLN A 100 -14.00 -2.56 9.02
C GLN A 100 -14.92 -1.45 9.52
N GLY A 101 -15.16 -1.40 10.82
CA GLY A 101 -15.87 -0.29 11.43
C GLY A 101 -15.53 -0.19 12.91
N GLY A 102 -15.72 0.99 13.46
CA GLY A 102 -15.42 1.25 14.87
C GLY A 102 -15.70 2.69 15.25
N PHE A 103 -15.09 3.10 16.35
CA PHE A 103 -15.15 4.47 16.85
C PHE A 103 -13.74 5.03 16.97
N GLN A 104 -13.59 6.31 16.66
CA GLN A 104 -12.36 7.06 16.85
C GLN A 104 -12.62 8.19 17.84
N ALA A 105 -11.83 8.21 18.91
CA ALA A 105 -11.81 9.28 19.89
C ALA A 105 -10.53 10.09 19.71
N TYR A 106 -10.64 11.41 19.66
CA TYR A 106 -9.51 12.29 19.39
C TYR A 106 -9.68 13.66 20.06
N SER A 107 -8.58 14.24 20.54
CA SER A 107 -8.54 15.61 21.07
C SER A 107 -8.48 16.65 19.95
N ASP A 108 -7.78 16.31 18.87
CA ASP A 108 -7.50 17.17 17.73
C ASP A 108 -7.91 16.43 16.46
N ALA A 109 -8.66 17.11 15.60
CA ALA A 109 -9.21 16.48 14.41
C ALA A 109 -8.17 16.36 13.29
N ARG A 110 -7.11 17.16 13.29
CA ARG A 110 -6.05 17.09 12.26
C ARG A 110 -5.23 15.79 12.38
N ARG A 111 -4.86 15.20 11.24
CA ARG A 111 -4.02 13.98 11.18
C ARG A 111 -2.60 14.19 11.70
N ASP A 112 -2.03 15.39 11.54
CA ASP A 112 -0.68 15.74 11.99
C ASP A 112 -0.62 16.06 13.49
N PRO A 113 0.00 15.19 14.32
CA PRO A 113 0.09 15.41 15.76
C PRO A 113 1.08 16.53 16.14
N LEU A 114 1.99 16.93 15.25
CA LEU A 114 2.96 18.00 15.52
C LEU A 114 2.35 19.40 15.36
N HIS A 115 1.19 19.50 14.70
CA HIS A 115 0.47 20.75 14.48
C HIS A 115 -1.00 20.61 14.88
N PRO A 116 -1.33 20.32 16.16
CA PRO A 116 -2.69 20.01 16.57
C PRO A 116 -3.70 21.10 16.20
N ALA A 117 -4.83 20.71 15.62
CA ALA A 117 -5.91 21.61 15.24
C ALA A 117 -7.22 20.85 14.98
N GLY A 118 -8.32 21.60 14.90
CA GLY A 118 -9.67 21.06 14.68
C GLY A 118 -10.36 20.62 15.98
N LYS A 119 -11.66 20.38 15.90
CA LYS A 119 -12.49 20.12 17.08
C LYS A 119 -12.40 18.65 17.51
N GLY A 120 -11.94 18.39 18.73
CA GLY A 120 -11.97 17.06 19.36
C GLY A 120 -13.37 16.45 19.45
N SER A 121 -13.47 15.14 19.26
CA SER A 121 -14.75 14.43 19.27
C SER A 121 -14.58 12.92 19.38
N ILE A 122 -15.72 12.22 19.41
CA ILE A 122 -15.81 10.77 19.24
C ILE A 122 -16.74 10.53 18.06
N ASN A 123 -16.23 9.91 17.00
CA ASN A 123 -17.00 9.64 15.79
C ASN A 123 -16.96 8.15 15.42
N PRO A 124 -18.04 7.59 14.86
CA PRO A 124 -17.98 6.27 14.24
C PRO A 124 -17.27 6.35 12.88
N TYR A 125 -16.72 5.24 12.40
CA TYR A 125 -16.26 5.11 11.02
C TYR A 125 -16.61 3.73 10.47
N ILE A 126 -16.76 3.66 9.15
CA ILE A 126 -16.97 2.41 8.42
C ILE A 126 -16.13 2.46 7.15
N SER A 127 -15.40 1.39 6.86
CA SER A 127 -14.54 1.22 5.70
C SER A 127 -14.85 -0.11 5.02
N LEU A 128 -14.84 -0.12 3.70
CA LEU A 128 -15.02 -1.33 2.90
C LEU A 128 -13.89 -1.42 1.89
N ARG A 129 -12.93 -2.31 2.12
CA ARG A 129 -11.85 -2.57 1.17
C ARG A 129 -12.31 -3.63 0.17
N LEU A 130 -12.29 -3.26 -1.10
CA LEU A 130 -12.52 -4.13 -2.24
C LEU A 130 -11.17 -4.31 -2.96
N GLN A 131 -10.77 -5.54 -3.19
CA GLN A 131 -9.60 -5.83 -4.01
C GLN A 131 -9.88 -6.96 -4.99
N ALA A 132 -9.28 -6.86 -6.16
CA ALA A 132 -9.36 -7.88 -7.18
C ALA A 132 -8.02 -7.98 -7.92
N ILE A 133 -7.62 -9.21 -8.23
CA ILE A 133 -6.38 -9.53 -8.90
C ILE A 133 -6.70 -10.43 -10.07
N PHE A 134 -6.16 -10.07 -11.24
CA PHE A 134 -6.36 -10.77 -12.49
C PHE A 134 -5.01 -10.82 -13.21
N GLY A 135 -4.32 -11.95 -13.13
CA GLY A 135 -2.98 -12.13 -13.71
C GLY A 135 -1.98 -11.06 -13.20
N PRO A 136 -1.52 -10.13 -14.05
CA PRO A 136 -0.58 -9.09 -13.67
C PRO A 136 -1.26 -7.85 -13.08
N VAL A 137 -2.60 -7.78 -13.05
CA VAL A 137 -3.32 -6.57 -12.65
C VAL A 137 -3.91 -6.72 -11.25
N VAL A 138 -3.69 -5.70 -10.41
CA VAL A 138 -4.36 -5.50 -9.11
C VAL A 138 -5.24 -4.26 -9.20
N ILE A 139 -6.45 -4.36 -8.68
CA ILE A 139 -7.38 -3.24 -8.50
C ILE A 139 -7.75 -3.20 -7.02
N VAL A 140 -7.64 -2.04 -6.40
CA VAL A 140 -8.06 -1.82 -5.01
C VAL A 140 -8.89 -0.55 -4.92
N SER A 141 -9.97 -0.62 -4.16
CA SER A 141 -10.79 0.52 -3.78
C SER A 141 -11.21 0.37 -2.33
N ARG A 142 -11.06 1.42 -1.54
CA ARG A 142 -11.45 1.47 -0.13
C ARG A 142 -12.29 2.70 0.13
N PRO A 143 -13.59 2.70 -0.21
CA PRO A 143 -14.50 3.73 0.31
C PRO A 143 -14.56 3.66 1.84
N THR A 144 -14.42 4.82 2.47
CA THR A 144 -14.50 4.98 3.92
C THR A 144 -15.44 6.14 4.25
N ILE A 145 -16.41 5.90 5.11
CA ILE A 145 -17.27 6.92 5.72
C ILE A 145 -16.67 7.30 7.06
N GLU A 146 -16.30 8.57 7.20
CA GLU A 146 -15.58 9.09 8.37
C GLU A 146 -16.06 10.53 8.68
N PRO A 147 -17.00 10.71 9.62
CA PRO A 147 -17.46 12.03 10.06
C PRO A 147 -16.36 12.90 10.68
N ARG A 148 -15.25 12.34 11.17
CA ARG A 148 -14.11 13.15 11.67
C ARG A 148 -13.62 14.13 10.62
N LEU A 149 -13.67 13.79 9.33
CA LEU A 149 -13.11 14.60 8.25
C LEU A 149 -13.67 16.03 8.22
N THR A 150 -14.92 16.23 8.62
CA THR A 150 -15.52 17.58 8.63
C THR A 150 -15.02 18.45 9.77
N ASN A 151 -14.45 17.84 10.82
CA ASN A 151 -13.78 18.54 11.91
C ASN A 151 -12.30 18.85 11.59
N ASP A 152 -11.72 18.19 10.58
CA ASP A 152 -10.31 18.34 10.20
C ASP A 152 -10.10 19.63 9.37
N PRO A 153 -9.28 20.58 9.84
CA PRO A 153 -8.99 21.81 9.09
C PRO A 153 -8.28 21.54 7.75
N ASP A 154 -7.60 20.42 7.59
CA ASP A 154 -6.82 20.11 6.38
C ASP A 154 -7.60 19.23 5.39
N TRP A 155 -8.84 18.84 5.72
CA TRP A 155 -9.71 18.10 4.81
C TRP A 155 -10.02 18.94 3.55
N PRO A 156 -9.69 18.46 2.34
CA PRO A 156 -9.93 19.20 1.10
C PRO A 156 -11.38 19.13 0.61
N GLY A 157 -12.20 18.23 1.17
CA GLY A 157 -13.60 18.08 0.77
C GLY A 157 -14.55 19.03 1.50
N ARG A 158 -15.86 18.82 1.29
CA ARG A 158 -16.91 19.58 1.97
C ARG A 158 -16.88 19.36 3.48
N LYS A 159 -17.02 20.44 4.24
CA LYS A 159 -17.06 20.45 5.72
C LYS A 159 -18.42 20.84 6.28
N ASP A 160 -19.32 21.33 5.42
CA ASP A 160 -20.69 21.76 5.74
C ASP A 160 -21.70 20.61 5.76
N ILE A 161 -21.21 19.37 5.83
CA ILE A 161 -22.01 18.14 5.84
C ILE A 161 -21.80 17.38 7.14
N LEU A 162 -22.80 16.61 7.58
CA LEU A 162 -22.69 15.83 8.81
C LEU A 162 -21.84 14.57 8.64
N VAL A 163 -21.81 14.01 7.43
CA VAL A 163 -21.11 12.77 7.11
C VAL A 163 -20.29 13.01 5.85
N SER A 164 -18.99 12.83 5.96
CA SER A 164 -18.06 12.86 4.84
C SER A 164 -17.50 11.46 4.60
N GLY A 165 -17.07 11.23 3.37
CA GLY A 165 -16.38 10.01 2.98
C GLY A 165 -15.11 10.33 2.21
N GLN A 166 -14.19 9.38 2.22
CA GLN A 166 -12.95 9.43 1.48
C GLN A 166 -12.65 8.07 0.85
N PHE A 167 -11.65 8.06 -0.03
CA PHE A 167 -11.05 6.84 -0.55
C PHE A 167 -9.57 6.83 -0.15
N PRO A 168 -9.21 6.29 1.03
CA PRO A 168 -7.81 6.26 1.44
C PRO A 168 -6.95 5.44 0.47
N GLU A 169 -7.57 4.48 -0.23
CA GLU A 169 -6.99 3.74 -1.33
C GLU A 169 -7.97 3.66 -2.49
N ALA A 170 -7.51 4.00 -3.69
CA ALA A 170 -8.21 3.74 -4.94
C ALA A 170 -7.18 3.70 -6.07
N TYR A 171 -6.75 2.51 -6.45
CA TYR A 171 -5.68 2.36 -7.44
C TYR A 171 -5.83 1.12 -8.31
N VAL A 172 -5.17 1.18 -9.46
CA VAL A 172 -4.89 0.04 -10.33
C VAL A 172 -3.37 -0.07 -10.46
N SER A 173 -2.85 -1.29 -10.36
CA SER A 173 -1.44 -1.56 -10.59
C SER A 173 -1.27 -2.77 -11.50
N ALA A 174 -0.52 -2.61 -12.59
CA ALA A 174 -0.10 -3.71 -13.44
C ALA A 174 1.35 -4.05 -13.11
N GLN A 175 1.62 -5.30 -12.78
CA GLN A 175 2.88 -5.78 -12.21
C GLN A 175 3.37 -6.98 -13.00
N TRP A 176 4.53 -6.81 -13.64
CA TRP A 176 5.26 -7.85 -14.34
C TRP A 176 6.63 -8.04 -13.68
N LYS A 177 7.33 -9.09 -14.08
CA LYS A 177 8.66 -9.45 -13.57
C LYS A 177 9.67 -8.28 -13.60
N TRP A 178 9.62 -7.42 -14.62
CA TRP A 178 10.59 -6.35 -14.82
C TRP A 178 9.98 -4.96 -14.88
N ALA A 179 8.66 -4.84 -14.77
CA ALA A 179 7.96 -3.58 -14.93
C ALA A 179 6.78 -3.50 -13.97
N LYS A 180 6.54 -2.33 -13.41
CA LYS A 180 5.31 -2.02 -12.68
C LYS A 180 4.76 -0.70 -13.18
N LEU A 181 3.45 -0.66 -13.36
CA LEU A 181 2.68 0.55 -13.58
C LEU A 181 1.71 0.69 -12.42
N PHE A 182 1.54 1.92 -11.96
CA PHE A 182 0.62 2.30 -10.90
C PHE A 182 -0.14 3.54 -11.33
N TYR A 183 -1.45 3.53 -11.11
CA TYR A 183 -2.29 4.71 -11.27
C TYR A 183 -3.36 4.74 -10.19
N GLY A 184 -3.47 5.87 -9.50
CA GLY A 184 -4.50 6.10 -8.48
C GLY A 184 -3.91 6.67 -7.22
N GLN A 185 -4.59 6.49 -6.10
CA GLN A 185 -4.19 7.08 -4.82
C GLN A 185 -4.06 6.02 -3.74
N ILE A 186 -3.06 6.20 -2.89
CA ILE A 186 -2.79 5.40 -1.70
C ILE A 186 -1.99 6.27 -0.74
N ASP A 187 -2.21 6.11 0.57
CA ASP A 187 -1.34 6.71 1.57
C ASP A 187 0.09 6.16 1.40
N ARG A 188 1.06 7.04 1.24
CA ARG A 188 2.47 6.69 1.04
C ARG A 188 3.33 7.43 2.03
N GLU A 189 4.48 6.84 2.30
CA GLU A 189 5.44 7.46 3.20
C GLU A 189 6.87 7.19 2.75
N TRP A 190 7.66 8.27 2.69
CA TRP A 190 9.09 8.20 2.40
C TRP A 190 9.87 8.44 3.68
N ARG A 191 10.13 7.37 4.41
CA ARG A 191 10.76 7.47 5.72
C ARG A 191 11.53 6.21 6.15
N PRO A 192 12.55 6.37 7.00
CA PRO A 192 12.89 5.39 8.02
C PRO A 192 11.75 5.28 9.05
N GLN A 193 11.54 4.11 9.66
CA GLN A 193 10.38 3.78 10.50
C GLN A 193 10.06 4.70 11.70
N GLU A 194 10.92 5.65 12.07
CA GLU A 194 10.85 6.39 13.34
C GLU A 194 10.30 7.82 13.18
N PHE A 195 10.26 8.37 11.96
CA PHE A 195 9.90 9.77 11.72
C PHE A 195 8.92 9.90 10.58
N SER A 196 7.98 10.83 10.64
CA SER A 196 7.16 11.15 9.46
C SER A 196 8.03 11.55 8.27
N GLY A 197 7.67 11.07 7.08
CA GLY A 197 8.47 11.31 5.87
C GLY A 197 8.60 12.79 5.53
N ILE A 198 9.83 13.26 5.29
CA ILE A 198 10.14 14.69 5.05
C ILE A 198 9.66 15.13 3.65
N GLY A 199 9.64 14.23 2.67
CA GLY A 199 9.19 14.52 1.29
C GLY A 199 7.78 14.03 0.97
N LEU A 200 7.42 12.82 1.44
CA LEU A 200 6.11 12.20 1.23
C LEU A 200 5.65 11.61 2.55
N SER A 201 4.48 12.03 3.02
CA SER A 201 3.96 11.68 4.34
C SER A 201 2.50 11.23 4.29
N SER A 202 2.15 10.32 5.19
CA SER A 202 0.79 9.85 5.45
C SER A 202 -0.05 10.81 6.30
N LEU A 203 0.52 11.95 6.72
CA LEU A 203 -0.20 12.98 7.48
C LEU A 203 -1.15 13.78 6.59
N GLY A 204 -0.89 13.87 5.29
CA GLY A 204 -1.79 14.47 4.30
C GLY A 204 -2.83 13.47 3.76
N TYR A 205 -3.81 13.99 3.01
CA TYR A 205 -4.73 13.14 2.26
C TYR A 205 -4.08 12.62 0.97
N PRO A 206 -4.31 11.34 0.60
CA PRO A 206 -3.68 10.75 -0.55
C PRO A 206 -4.21 11.42 -1.82
N ARG A 207 -3.32 11.58 -2.81
CA ARG A 207 -3.65 12.18 -4.10
C ARG A 207 -3.42 11.15 -5.21
N PRO A 208 -4.14 11.27 -6.33
CA PRO A 208 -3.83 10.49 -7.52
C PRO A 208 -2.38 10.72 -7.94
N ASP A 209 -1.66 9.62 -8.11
CA ASP A 209 -0.33 9.56 -8.67
C ASP A 209 -0.27 8.55 -9.82
N PHE A 210 0.64 8.82 -10.75
CA PHE A 210 1.06 7.87 -11.75
C PHE A 210 2.50 7.47 -11.45
N GLY A 211 2.72 6.16 -11.31
CA GLY A 211 4.02 5.59 -11.02
C GLY A 211 4.43 4.59 -12.09
N PHE A 212 5.70 4.58 -12.46
CA PHE A 212 6.30 3.47 -13.19
C PHE A 212 7.59 3.01 -12.53
N GLU A 213 7.83 1.71 -12.56
CA GLU A 213 9.08 1.10 -12.17
C GLU A 213 9.54 0.15 -13.26
N LEU A 214 10.83 0.20 -13.61
CA LEU A 214 11.43 -0.68 -14.59
C LEU A 214 12.75 -1.22 -14.05
N GLY A 215 12.92 -2.55 -14.07
CA GLY A 215 14.19 -3.19 -13.75
C GLY A 215 14.06 -4.46 -12.93
N VAL A 216 15.18 -4.85 -12.32
CA VAL A 216 15.29 -6.00 -11.40
C VAL A 216 15.60 -5.48 -9.99
N PRO A 217 15.39 -6.27 -8.92
CA PRO A 217 15.57 -5.77 -7.55
C PRO A 217 16.91 -5.05 -7.29
N LYS A 218 18.00 -5.49 -7.94
CA LYS A 218 19.33 -4.87 -7.82
C LYS A 218 19.51 -3.55 -8.58
N PHE A 219 18.77 -3.36 -9.66
CA PHE A 219 18.85 -2.18 -10.53
C PHE A 219 17.46 -1.89 -11.07
N HIS A 220 16.81 -0.88 -10.50
CA HIS A 220 15.50 -0.45 -10.93
C HIS A 220 15.44 1.08 -10.96
N LEU A 221 14.66 1.59 -11.92
CA LEU A 221 14.32 3.00 -12.03
C LEU A 221 12.87 3.16 -11.60
N THR A 222 12.61 4.09 -10.69
CA THR A 222 11.27 4.42 -10.22
C THR A 222 11.00 5.89 -10.47
N SER A 223 9.81 6.21 -10.99
CA SER A 223 9.33 7.57 -11.17
C SER A 223 7.89 7.66 -10.73
N HIS A 224 7.55 8.74 -10.00
CA HIS A 224 6.19 9.06 -9.58
C HIS A 224 5.89 10.50 -9.92
N SER A 225 4.69 10.76 -10.42
CA SER A 225 4.15 12.10 -10.62
C SER A 225 2.80 12.18 -9.92
N SER A 226 2.67 13.08 -8.96
CA SER A 226 1.39 13.46 -8.38
C SER A 226 0.75 14.59 -9.19
N THR A 227 -0.58 14.57 -9.28
CA THR A 227 -1.39 15.65 -9.86
C THR A 227 -1.98 16.55 -8.80
#